data_AF-A0A843HQ84-F1
#
_entry.id   AF-A0A843HQ84-F1
#
_cell.length_a   1.000
_cell.length_b   1.000
_cell.length_c   1.000
_cell.angle_alpha   90.00
_cell.angle_beta   90.00
_cell.angle_gamma   90.00
#
_symmetry.space_group_name_H-M   'P 1'
#
loop_
_entity.id
_entity.type
_entity.pdbx_description
1 polymer ?
#
loop_
_entity_poly.entity_id
_entity_poly.type
_entity_poly.pdbx_seq_one_letter_code
_entity_poly.pdbx_strand_id
1 'polypeptide(L)'
;MEVIIPAICGVFGILITKIFDLISDRKKTTNETTKQFKLINDQITEIKSQIKLQEKDELRTQIMVMISDYPDETTDILRLSEHYFKNLKGNWVLTDIFKKWAVEKNVSIPVWMEDEK
;
A
#
# COMPACT_ATOMS: atom_id res chain seq x y z
N MET A 1 -13.86 -17.59 72.81
CA MET A 1 -13.21 -17.55 71.48
C MET A 1 -14.16 -16.85 70.55
N GLU A 2 -14.13 -15.51 70.55
CA GLU A 2 -15.03 -14.71 69.71
C GLU A 2 -14.40 -14.48 68.34
N VAL A 3 -15.24 -14.71 67.33
CA VAL A 3 -14.91 -14.79 65.92
C VAL A 3 -14.74 -13.38 65.35
N ILE A 4 -13.50 -12.89 65.24
CA ILE A 4 -13.18 -11.68 64.49
C ILE A 4 -12.97 -12.04 63.02
N ILE A 5 -14.05 -12.32 62.28
CA ILE A 5 -13.96 -12.68 60.84
C ILE A 5 -14.89 -11.91 59.87
N PRO A 6 -15.89 -11.07 60.24
CA PRO A 6 -16.73 -10.46 59.19
C PRO A 6 -16.08 -9.32 58.38
N ALA A 7 -15.17 -8.54 58.98
CA ALA A 7 -14.75 -7.25 58.39
C ALA A 7 -13.68 -7.38 57.29
N ILE A 8 -12.84 -8.41 57.33
CA ILE A 8 -11.70 -8.56 56.41
C ILE A 8 -12.16 -9.05 55.03
N CYS A 9 -13.22 -9.87 54.95
CA CYS A 9 -13.79 -10.34 53.70
C CYS A 9 -14.49 -9.24 52.87
N GLY A 10 -15.12 -8.26 53.54
CA GLY A 10 -15.83 -7.16 52.84
C GLY A 10 -14.87 -6.23 52.08
N VAL A 11 -13.74 -5.88 52.70
CA VAL A 11 -12.73 -5.00 52.07
C VAL A 11 -12.00 -5.70 50.93
N PHE A 12 -11.68 -7.00 51.10
CA PHE A 12 -11.07 -7.80 50.05
C PHE A 12 -12.00 -7.99 48.84
N GLY A 13 -13.29 -8.23 49.06
CA GLY A 13 -14.28 -8.37 47.98
C GLY A 13 -14.39 -7.11 47.12
N ILE A 14 -14.44 -5.93 47.75
CA ILE A 14 -14.51 -4.62 47.05
C ILE A 14 -13.22 -4.32 46.28
N LEU A 15 -12.06 -4.72 46.82
CA LEU A 15 -10.79 -4.53 46.13
C LEU A 15 -10.70 -5.41 44.87
N ILE A 16 -11.15 -6.66 44.97
CA ILE A 16 -11.14 -7.62 43.86
C ILE A 16 -12.08 -7.17 42.72
N THR A 17 -13.28 -6.67 43.03
CA THR A 17 -14.20 -6.18 41.99
C THR A 17 -13.64 -4.96 41.27
N LYS A 18 -13.06 -3.99 41.99
CA LYS A 18 -12.39 -2.83 41.37
C LYS A 18 -11.22 -3.22 40.48
N ILE A 19 -10.42 -4.22 40.88
CA ILE A 19 -9.33 -4.75 40.05
C ILE A 19 -9.88 -5.41 38.79
N PHE A 20 -10.97 -6.18 38.90
CA PHE A 20 -11.60 -6.85 37.76
C PHE A 20 -12.16 -5.83 36.75
N ASP A 21 -12.85 -4.80 37.21
CA ASP A 21 -13.37 -3.72 36.37
C ASP A 21 -12.23 -3.01 35.62
N LEU A 22 -11.13 -2.70 36.32
CA LEU A 22 -9.97 -2.04 35.73
C LEU A 22 -9.27 -2.92 34.69
N ILE A 23 -9.22 -4.24 34.91
CA ILE A 23 -8.71 -5.22 33.93
C ILE A 23 -9.64 -5.31 32.71
N SER A 24 -10.96 -5.30 32.93
CA SER A 24 -11.97 -5.35 31.87
C SER A 24 -11.91 -4.11 30.98
N ASP A 25 -11.83 -2.92 31.58
CA ASP A 25 -11.70 -1.65 30.87
C ASP A 25 -10.39 -1.56 30.07
N ARG A 26 -9.28 -2.05 30.65
CA ARG A 26 -8.01 -2.15 29.91
C ARG A 26 -8.12 -3.11 28.73
N LYS A 27 -8.72 -4.29 28.89
CA LYS A 27 -8.93 -5.23 27.78
C LYS A 27 -9.78 -4.63 26.67
N LYS A 28 -10.86 -3.92 27.02
CA LYS A 28 -11.72 -3.23 26.06
C LYS A 28 -10.94 -2.16 25.29
N THR A 29 -10.18 -1.33 26.01
CA THR A 29 -9.34 -0.27 25.42
C THR A 29 -8.28 -0.84 24.48
N THR A 30 -7.60 -1.92 24.89
CA THR A 30 -6.60 -2.60 24.04
C THR A 30 -7.23 -3.17 22.78
N ASN A 31 -8.39 -3.83 22.88
CA ASN A 31 -9.11 -4.37 21.73
C ASN A 31 -9.56 -3.26 20.75
N GLU A 32 -10.06 -2.14 21.27
CA GLU A 32 -10.44 -0.99 20.46
C GLU A 32 -9.22 -0.42 19.72
N THR A 33 -8.09 -0.28 20.44
CA THR A 33 -6.82 0.20 19.87
C THR A 33 -6.32 -0.73 18.77
N THR A 34 -6.36 -2.06 18.97
CA THR A 34 -5.98 -3.04 17.94
C THR A 34 -6.87 -2.96 16.70
N LYS A 35 -8.18 -2.75 16.86
CA LYS A 35 -9.10 -2.55 15.72
C LYS A 35 -8.76 -1.27 14.95
N GLN A 36 -8.47 -0.17 15.64
CA GLN A 36 -8.07 1.09 15.02
C GLN A 36 -6.75 0.92 14.24
N PHE A 37 -5.75 0.24 14.81
CA PHE A 37 -4.50 -0.06 14.09
C PHE A 37 -4.73 -0.91 12.84
N LYS A 38 -5.62 -1.90 12.90
CA LYS A 38 -5.97 -2.71 11.73
C LYS A 38 -6.63 -1.85 10.65
N LEU A 39 -7.61 -1.02 11.02
CA LEU A 39 -8.29 -0.12 10.09
C LEU A 39 -7.31 0.84 9.42
N ILE A 40 -6.39 1.43 10.19
CA ILE A 40 -5.34 2.32 9.65
C ILE A 40 -4.44 1.56 8.67
N ASN A 41 -4.02 0.33 8.99
CA ASN A 41 -3.20 -0.47 8.09
C ASN A 41 -3.93 -0.84 6.79
N ASP A 42 -5.22 -1.16 6.88
CA ASP A 42 -6.06 -1.45 5.71
C ASP A 42 -6.18 -0.18 4.83
N GLN A 43 -6.42 0.99 5.44
CA GLN A 43 -6.45 2.28 4.72
C GLN A 43 -5.11 2.63 4.09
N ILE A 44 -3.98 2.42 4.78
CA ILE A 44 -2.64 2.66 4.23
C ILE A 44 -2.39 1.76 3.02
N THR A 45 -2.84 0.50 3.07
CA THR A 45 -2.70 -0.46 1.98
C THR A 45 -3.51 -0.02 0.76
N GLU A 46 -4.75 0.43 0.99
CA GLU A 46 -5.63 0.96 -0.05
C GLU A 46 -5.02 2.21 -0.72
N ILE A 47 -4.59 3.20 0.07
CA ILE A 47 -3.95 4.42 -0.43
C ILE A 47 -2.70 4.08 -1.26
N LYS A 48 -1.87 3.15 -0.79
CA LYS A 48 -0.69 2.69 -1.54
C LYS A 48 -1.07 2.08 -2.89
N SER A 49 -2.17 1.32 -2.95
CA SER A 49 -2.66 0.76 -4.21
C SER A 49 -3.12 1.86 -5.17
N GLN A 50 -3.86 2.84 -4.65
CA GLN A 50 -4.36 3.97 -5.45
C GLN A 50 -3.21 4.83 -6.01
N ILE A 51 -2.18 5.11 -5.20
CA ILE A 51 -0.98 5.84 -5.64
C ILE A 51 -0.29 5.10 -6.80
N LYS A 52 -0.11 3.77 -6.68
CA LYS A 52 0.51 2.99 -7.77
C LYS A 52 -0.32 3.00 -9.05
N LEU A 53 -1.65 2.98 -8.93
CA LEU A 53 -2.54 3.07 -10.08
C LEU A 53 -2.39 4.44 -10.77
N GLN A 54 -2.41 5.52 -9.97
CA GLN A 54 -2.28 6.88 -10.46
C GLN A 54 -0.92 7.12 -11.13
N GLU A 55 0.17 6.66 -10.51
CA GLU A 55 1.52 6.72 -11.07
C GLU A 55 1.60 6.00 -12.42
N LYS A 56 0.96 4.83 -12.53
CA LYS A 56 0.89 4.09 -13.79
C LYS A 56 0.12 4.87 -14.87
N ASP A 57 -1.03 5.46 -14.56
CA ASP A 57 -1.81 6.24 -15.53
C ASP A 57 -1.13 7.54 -15.96
N GLU A 58 -0.43 8.19 -15.03
CA GLU A 58 0.36 9.38 -15.30
C GLU A 58 1.52 9.06 -16.25
N LEU A 59 2.31 8.03 -15.94
CA LEU A 59 3.40 7.59 -16.81
C LEU A 59 2.92 7.15 -18.18
N ARG A 60 1.77 6.45 -18.26
CA ARG A 60 1.15 6.09 -19.55
C ARG A 60 0.92 7.34 -20.40
N THR A 61 0.35 8.37 -19.77
CA THR A 61 0.04 9.63 -20.45
C THR A 61 1.31 10.37 -20.87
N GLN A 62 2.30 10.48 -19.97
CA GLN A 62 3.58 11.11 -20.28
C GLN A 62 4.30 10.40 -21.43
N ILE A 63 4.35 9.07 -21.44
CA ILE A 63 4.97 8.30 -22.53
C ILE A 63 4.25 8.55 -23.84
N MET A 64 2.90 8.52 -23.85
CA MET A 64 2.13 8.80 -25.08
C MET A 64 2.37 10.21 -25.61
N VAL A 65 2.40 11.21 -24.73
CA VAL A 65 2.69 12.61 -25.10
C VAL A 65 4.11 12.72 -25.66
N MET A 66 5.11 12.11 -25.00
CA MET A 66 6.49 12.14 -25.47
C MET A 66 6.64 11.45 -26.83
N ILE A 67 6.03 10.28 -27.03
CA ILE A 67 6.05 9.58 -28.33
C ILE A 67 5.34 10.40 -29.42
N SER A 68 4.29 11.14 -29.09
CA SER A 68 3.54 11.96 -30.05
C SER A 68 4.27 13.25 -30.42
N ASP A 69 4.64 14.03 -29.41
CA ASP A 69 5.02 15.43 -29.57
C ASP A 69 6.54 15.62 -29.61
N TYR A 70 7.28 14.70 -28.97
CA TYR A 70 8.74 14.74 -28.84
C TYR A 70 9.38 13.39 -29.21
N PRO A 71 9.07 12.82 -30.39
CA PRO A 71 9.42 11.44 -30.71
C PRO A 71 10.93 11.19 -30.85
N ASP A 72 11.74 12.26 -30.95
CA ASP A 72 13.20 12.21 -31.04
C ASP A 72 13.89 12.19 -29.67
N GLU A 73 13.15 12.44 -28.58
CA GLU A 73 13.64 12.39 -27.19
C GLU A 73 13.73 10.95 -26.69
N THR A 74 14.49 10.14 -27.41
CA THR A 74 14.62 8.68 -27.23
C THR A 74 15.04 8.29 -25.81
N THR A 75 15.98 9.03 -25.21
CA THR A 75 16.48 8.76 -23.86
C THR A 75 15.38 8.89 -22.81
N ASP A 76 14.58 9.95 -22.88
CA ASP A 76 13.50 10.18 -21.92
C ASP A 76 12.35 9.21 -22.11
N ILE A 77 11.98 8.93 -23.37
CA ILE A 77 10.96 7.92 -23.69
C ILE A 77 11.38 6.55 -23.15
N LEU A 78 12.65 6.15 -23.35
CA LEU A 78 13.18 4.88 -22.84
C LEU A 78 13.18 4.83 -21.30
N ARG A 79 13.60 5.90 -20.64
CA ARG A 79 13.63 5.98 -19.16
C ARG A 79 12.23 5.88 -18.56
N LEU A 80 11.27 6.63 -19.10
CA LEU A 80 9.87 6.58 -18.66
C LEU A 80 9.28 5.19 -18.91
N SER A 81 9.57 4.60 -20.07
CA SER A 81 9.09 3.28 -20.46
C SER A 81 9.69 2.17 -19.60
N GLU A 82 10.99 2.22 -19.27
CA GLU A 82 11.58 1.26 -18.34
C GLU A 82 10.84 1.28 -17.01
N HIS A 83 10.60 2.46 -16.45
CA HIS A 83 9.87 2.56 -15.19
C HIS A 83 8.46 2.00 -15.29
N TYR A 84 7.72 2.35 -16.35
CA TYR A 84 6.36 1.89 -16.57
C TYR A 84 6.26 0.37 -16.77
N PHE A 85 7.04 -0.21 -17.67
CA PHE A 85 6.96 -1.63 -18.01
C PHE A 85 7.61 -2.51 -16.93
N LYS A 86 8.84 -2.20 -16.51
CA LYS A 86 9.62 -3.05 -15.60
C LYS A 86 9.18 -2.92 -14.15
N ASN A 87 9.03 -1.69 -13.65
CA ASN A 87 8.78 -1.47 -12.22
C ASN A 87 7.29 -1.53 -11.88
N LEU A 88 6.43 -1.00 -12.76
CA LEU A 88 4.99 -0.90 -12.52
C LEU A 88 4.16 -1.98 -13.24
N LYS A 89 4.79 -2.85 -14.04
CA LYS A 89 4.12 -3.89 -14.83
C LYS A 89 2.99 -3.28 -15.66
N GLY A 90 3.41 -2.38 -16.55
CA GLY A 90 2.61 -1.63 -17.51
C GLY A 90 1.63 -2.48 -18.32
N ASN A 91 0.67 -1.84 -19.01
CA ASN A 91 -0.30 -2.55 -19.84
C ASN A 91 0.25 -2.82 -21.26
N TRP A 92 -0.18 -3.93 -21.87
CA TRP A 92 0.14 -4.40 -23.22
C TRP A 92 -0.16 -3.36 -24.32
N VAL A 93 -1.20 -2.54 -24.16
CA VAL A 93 -1.56 -1.52 -25.16
C VAL A 93 -0.44 -0.50 -25.36
N LEU A 94 0.23 -0.08 -24.28
CA LEU A 94 1.36 0.84 -24.40
C LEU A 94 2.59 0.13 -24.97
N THR A 95 2.72 -1.18 -24.73
CA THR A 95 3.78 -2.02 -25.28
C THR A 95 3.79 -1.96 -26.81
N ASP A 96 2.63 -2.08 -27.45
CA ASP A 96 2.54 -2.05 -28.92
C ASP A 96 2.86 -0.67 -29.50
N ILE A 97 2.35 0.40 -28.87
CA ILE A 97 2.64 1.78 -29.27
C ILE A 97 4.15 2.05 -29.16
N PHE A 98 4.75 1.67 -28.03
CA PHE A 98 6.17 1.84 -27.79
C PHE A 98 7.02 1.02 -28.78
N LYS A 99 6.66 -0.25 -29.04
CA LYS A 99 7.38 -1.10 -30.01
C LYS A 99 7.34 -0.52 -31.41
N LYS A 100 6.16 -0.02 -31.83
CA LYS A 100 6.00 0.65 -33.11
C LYS A 100 6.88 1.89 -33.21
N TRP A 101 6.84 2.77 -32.20
CA TRP A 101 7.71 3.95 -32.13
C TRP A 101 9.20 3.56 -32.19
N ALA A 102 9.62 2.52 -31.46
CA ALA A 102 11.01 2.07 -31.43
C ALA A 102 11.47 1.59 -32.82
N VAL A 103 10.64 0.83 -33.53
CA VAL A 103 10.93 0.42 -34.92
C VAL A 103 11.02 1.62 -35.85
N GLU A 104 10.08 2.57 -35.77
CA GLU A 104 10.07 3.78 -36.61
C GLU A 104 11.30 4.67 -36.38
N LYS A 105 11.79 4.74 -35.15
CA LYS A 105 12.98 5.51 -34.77
C LYS A 105 14.28 4.72 -34.84
N ASN A 106 14.23 3.47 -35.29
CA ASN A 106 15.38 2.57 -35.35
C ASN A 106 16.09 2.45 -33.97
N VAL A 107 15.31 2.48 -32.89
CA VAL A 107 15.74 2.30 -31.51
C VAL A 107 15.67 0.82 -31.17
N SER A 108 16.75 0.27 -30.60
CA SER A 108 16.75 -1.12 -30.14
C SER A 108 15.75 -1.28 -29.00
N ILE A 109 14.83 -2.24 -29.13
CA ILE A 109 13.94 -2.63 -28.03
C ILE A 109 14.82 -3.18 -26.90
N PRO A 110 14.70 -2.69 -25.67
CA PRO A 110 15.53 -3.17 -24.57
C PRO A 110 15.15 -4.59 -24.13
N VAL A 111 16.14 -5.34 -23.64
CA VAL A 111 16.00 -6.75 -23.21
C VAL A 111 14.93 -6.94 -22.13
N TRP A 112 14.72 -5.94 -21.26
CA TRP A 112 13.71 -6.00 -20.20
C TRP A 112 12.26 -6.01 -20.73
N MET A 113 12.05 -5.81 -22.03
CA MET A 113 10.74 -5.91 -22.70
C MET A 113 10.51 -7.25 -23.41
N GLU A 114 11.53 -8.12 -23.49
CA GLU A 114 11.43 -9.39 -24.21
C GLU A 114 10.72 -10.50 -23.40
N ASP A 115 10.49 -10.26 -22.10
CA ASP A 115 9.94 -11.24 -21.15
C ASP A 115 8.39 -11.29 -21.09
N GLU A 116 7.67 -10.42 -21.82
CA GLU A 116 6.21 -10.54 -21.94
C GLU A 116 5.83 -11.51 -23.07
N LYS A 117 5.89 -12.83 -22.77
CA LYS A 117 5.22 -13.90 -23.52
C LYS A 117 4.06 -14.50 -22.73
#